data_AF-A0A973ZBS9-F1
#
_entry.id   AF-A0A973ZBS9-F1
#
_cell.length_a   1.000
_cell.length_b   1.000
_cell.length_c   1.000
_cell.angle_alpha   90.00
_cell.angle_beta   90.00
_cell.angle_gamma   90.00
#
_symmetry.space_group_name_H-M   'P 1'
#
loop_
_entity.id
_entity.type
_entity.pdbx_description
1 polymer ?
#
loop_
_entity_poly.entity_id
_entity_poly.type
_entity_poly.pdbx_seq_one_letter_code
_entity_poly.pdbx_strand_id
1 'polypeptide(L)'
;MNTPLSRRTALQAAGATVLAAGLTQLTAMTARADASTADASATEPRLVTYAVPSGAPVNTGSFTVKARIAGGGWQTLGVHRPTLAEINPNTGSKKQFNSSLAHFDFCGEVEIEVTYIKGGVQKVRVRPDSYGIRPEVLADTIRFTLDRPRNIVVQINDDLFDCLHLFARAVERRKPAADDPDVLYFGPGVHTTADGYLNVPSGKTVYVDGGALLKATVVFKDVQNARLVGHGMLAGTKAGGALVEGSKNIHIGGVTMLNPNGYAVQIGESTNVTIEGMASFSSKGWGDGIDVFSSTNVTVDGVFMRNSDDCVAIYTHRWEYYGDTKNITVRNSTLWADVAHPINVGTHGNTDNPEVLENLLFENIDVCDHREPQLGYQGCLALNAGDSNLIRNVRVDGMRVEDFRWGQLIHMRIMFNTKYNTSVGRGIENVYVKDLSYTGKPLATCMMLGYDADHPVKDVTFENLVVNGTVIADSMKKPTWYLTTDFVPLHANEHVLGLKFLTTAEAQAAAAS
;
A
#
# COMPACT_ATOMS: atom_id res chain seq x y z
N MET A 1 5.15 -41.10 24.03
CA MET A 1 6.40 -40.39 24.35
C MET A 1 6.56 -39.25 23.35
N ASN A 2 6.81 -38.05 23.88
CA ASN A 2 7.10 -36.78 23.20
C ASN A 2 5.98 -36.09 22.42
N THR A 3 5.13 -35.38 23.15
CA THR A 3 4.47 -34.15 22.71
C THR A 3 5.40 -32.96 22.99
N PRO A 4 5.64 -32.02 22.05
CA PRO A 4 6.32 -30.78 22.39
C PRO A 4 5.31 -29.78 22.99
N LEU A 5 5.68 -29.25 24.15
CA LEU A 5 4.98 -28.17 24.85
C LEU A 5 4.99 -26.91 23.99
N SER A 6 3.82 -26.39 23.65
CA SER A 6 3.68 -25.02 23.14
C SER A 6 3.91 -24.03 24.29
N ARG A 7 4.44 -22.84 23.97
CA ARG A 7 4.90 -21.77 24.86
C ARG A 7 3.84 -21.15 25.80
N ARG A 8 2.73 -21.82 26.11
CA ARG A 8 1.62 -21.29 26.92
C ARG A 8 1.72 -21.52 28.44
N THR A 9 2.80 -22.09 28.98
CA THR A 9 2.84 -22.51 30.41
C THR A 9 3.95 -21.90 31.25
N ALA A 10 4.25 -20.61 31.11
CA ALA A 10 5.10 -19.91 32.07
C ALA A 10 4.71 -18.43 32.21
N LEU A 11 3.63 -18.16 32.95
CA LEU A 11 3.40 -16.93 33.73
C LEU A 11 2.03 -16.96 34.43
N GLN A 12 1.87 -17.84 35.42
CA GLN A 12 0.87 -17.66 36.47
C GLN A 12 1.44 -18.18 37.80
N ALA A 13 1.92 -17.25 38.62
CA ALA A 13 2.01 -17.44 40.06
C ALA A 13 1.61 -16.13 40.72
N ALA A 14 0.44 -16.14 41.33
CA ALA A 14 -0.11 -15.07 42.14
C ALA A 14 0.56 -15.04 43.52
N GLY A 15 0.76 -13.84 44.04
CA GLY A 15 1.05 -13.58 45.45
C GLY A 15 0.42 -12.26 45.86
N ALA A 16 -0.74 -12.31 46.52
CA ALA A 16 -1.33 -11.19 47.25
C ALA A 16 -0.46 -10.88 48.49
N THR A 17 -0.35 -9.63 48.97
CA THR A 17 -1.24 -9.10 50.02
C THR A 17 -1.03 -7.58 50.22
N VAL A 18 -2.12 -6.81 50.04
CA VAL A 18 -2.63 -5.61 50.75
C VAL A 18 -1.69 -4.46 51.16
N LEU A 19 -1.95 -3.23 50.64
CA LEU A 19 -2.41 -2.10 51.47
C LEU A 19 -3.07 -0.99 50.63
N ALA A 20 -4.23 -0.53 51.11
CA ALA A 20 -5.00 0.58 50.57
C ALA A 20 -4.46 1.93 51.08
N ALA A 21 -4.47 2.94 50.20
CA ALA A 21 -4.83 4.35 50.45
C ALA A 21 -4.08 5.29 49.48
N GLY A 22 -4.81 6.23 48.86
CA GLY A 22 -4.21 7.38 48.19
C GLY A 22 -4.64 7.58 46.74
N LEU A 23 -5.90 7.98 46.55
CA LEU A 23 -6.33 8.68 45.35
C LEU A 23 -5.64 10.05 45.29
N THR A 24 -4.66 10.19 44.41
CA THR A 24 -4.28 11.49 43.85
C THR A 24 -4.23 11.35 42.34
N GLN A 25 -5.20 11.98 41.68
CA GLN A 25 -5.18 12.23 40.25
C GLN A 25 -3.93 13.06 39.93
N LEU A 26 -2.91 12.43 39.36
CA LEU A 26 -2.00 13.12 38.45
C LEU A 26 -2.38 12.70 37.04
N THR A 27 -3.15 13.56 36.39
CA THR A 27 -3.21 13.64 34.93
C THR A 27 -1.80 13.89 34.41
N ALA A 28 -1.07 12.82 34.08
CA ALA A 28 0.09 12.91 33.22
C ALA A 28 -0.43 13.26 31.82
N MET A 29 -0.54 14.55 31.53
CA MET A 29 -0.58 15.04 30.16
C MET A 29 0.73 14.62 29.51
N THR A 30 0.73 13.48 28.82
CA THR A 30 1.71 13.24 27.79
C THR A 30 1.46 14.30 26.74
N ALA A 31 2.37 15.28 26.67
CA ALA A 31 2.41 16.24 25.60
C ALA A 31 2.44 15.47 24.28
N ARG A 32 1.29 15.39 23.62
CA ARG A 32 1.22 15.14 22.19
C ARG A 32 2.03 16.26 21.57
N ALA A 33 3.17 15.92 20.98
CA ALA A 33 3.71 16.74 19.92
C ALA A 33 2.71 16.63 18.78
N ASP A 34 1.75 17.56 18.74
CA ASP A 34 0.91 17.79 17.58
C ASP A 34 1.85 18.06 16.40
N ALA A 35 2.01 17.05 15.53
CA ALA A 35 2.51 17.24 14.19
C ALA A 35 1.35 17.76 13.32
N SER A 36 0.77 18.90 13.69
CA SER A 36 -0.20 19.61 12.85
C SER A 36 -0.31 21.07 13.26
N THR A 37 0.77 21.82 13.10
CA THR A 37 0.67 23.21 12.66
C THR A 37 1.69 23.39 11.55
N ALA A 38 1.17 23.63 10.35
CA ALA A 38 1.92 24.05 9.19
C ALA A 38 2.91 25.15 9.59
N ASP A 39 4.20 24.87 9.44
CA ASP A 39 5.24 25.87 9.31
C ASP A 39 5.02 26.56 7.96
N ALA A 40 4.03 27.45 7.93
CA ALA A 40 3.72 28.34 6.81
C ALA A 40 4.68 29.55 6.80
N SER A 41 5.95 29.34 7.12
CA SER A 41 7.01 30.25 6.70
C SER A 41 7.34 29.90 5.24
N ALA A 42 7.26 30.91 4.35
CA ALA A 42 7.64 30.77 2.95
C ALA A 42 9.08 30.25 2.90
N THR A 43 9.22 28.94 2.66
CA THR A 43 10.50 28.27 2.74
C THR A 43 11.21 28.54 1.42
N GLU A 44 12.46 29.02 1.48
CA GLU A 44 13.23 29.27 0.26
C GLU A 44 13.22 28.01 -0.63
N PRO A 45 13.00 28.17 -1.96
CA PRO A 45 13.01 27.04 -2.87
C PRO A 45 14.31 26.25 -2.74
N ARG A 46 14.20 24.93 -2.55
CA ARG A 46 15.35 24.06 -2.32
C ARG A 46 15.20 22.77 -3.11
N LEU A 47 16.30 22.30 -3.68
CA LEU A 47 16.42 21.02 -4.37
C LEU A 47 17.57 20.24 -3.74
N VAL A 48 17.31 19.00 -3.33
CA VAL A 48 18.31 18.06 -2.79
C VAL A 48 18.32 16.81 -3.66
N THR A 49 19.47 16.50 -4.23
CA THR A 49 19.67 15.31 -5.08
C THR A 49 20.59 14.32 -4.39
N TYR A 50 20.37 13.03 -4.63
CA TYR A 50 21.17 11.97 -4.05
C TYR A 50 21.99 11.25 -5.12
N ALA A 51 23.28 11.04 -4.84
CA ALA A 51 24.12 10.21 -5.70
C ALA A 51 23.76 8.74 -5.50
N VAL A 52 23.78 7.95 -6.58
CA VAL A 52 23.61 6.50 -6.47
C VAL A 52 24.88 5.89 -5.85
N PRO A 53 24.77 5.13 -4.75
CA PRO A 53 25.93 4.48 -4.15
C PRO A 53 26.62 3.51 -5.11
N SER A 54 27.95 3.48 -5.07
CA SER A 54 28.72 2.43 -5.77
C SER A 54 28.30 1.05 -5.28
N GLY A 55 27.93 0.16 -6.20
CA GLY A 55 27.42 -1.18 -5.88
C GLY A 55 25.89 -1.26 -5.68
N ALA A 56 25.15 -0.16 -5.85
CA ALA A 56 23.69 -0.19 -5.96
C ALA A 56 23.22 -0.58 -7.38
N PRO A 57 22.04 -1.20 -7.52
CA PRO A 57 21.45 -1.46 -8.83
C PRO A 57 21.11 -0.16 -9.59
N VAL A 58 21.62 0.00 -10.82
CA VAL A 58 21.40 1.17 -11.68
C VAL A 58 20.81 0.81 -13.03
N ASN A 59 20.02 1.70 -13.62
CA ASN A 59 19.50 1.58 -14.99
C ASN A 59 19.69 2.90 -15.74
N THR A 60 20.82 3.01 -16.44
CA THR A 60 21.20 4.21 -17.19
C THR A 60 20.89 4.13 -18.68
N GLY A 61 20.27 3.03 -19.14
CA GLY A 61 20.03 2.77 -20.57
C GLY A 61 18.71 3.31 -21.09
N SER A 62 17.77 3.66 -20.21
CA SER A 62 16.41 4.07 -20.62
C SER A 62 16.17 5.57 -20.46
N PHE A 63 16.59 6.18 -19.34
CA PHE A 63 16.27 7.56 -19.02
C PHE A 63 17.46 8.35 -18.51
N THR A 64 17.58 9.61 -18.95
CA THR A 64 18.31 10.66 -18.23
C THR A 64 17.30 11.58 -17.57
N VAL A 65 17.49 11.89 -16.29
CA VAL A 65 16.56 12.72 -15.52
C VAL A 65 17.30 13.91 -14.93
N LYS A 66 16.72 15.10 -15.05
CA LYS A 66 17.22 16.32 -14.43
C LYS A 66 16.10 17.06 -13.73
N ALA A 67 16.46 17.78 -12.67
CA ALA A 67 15.59 18.69 -11.97
C ALA A 67 16.28 20.03 -11.75
N ARG A 68 15.50 21.11 -11.64
CA ARG A 68 15.98 22.41 -11.16
C ARG A 68 14.88 23.17 -10.44
N ILE A 69 15.29 24.07 -9.55
CA ILE A 69 14.44 25.19 -9.16
C ILE A 69 14.33 26.14 -10.36
N ALA A 70 13.16 26.72 -10.59
CA ALA A 70 12.94 27.68 -11.67
C ALA A 70 14.03 28.78 -11.68
N GLY A 71 14.64 29.03 -12.84
CA GLY A 71 15.76 29.97 -12.99
C GLY A 71 17.13 29.46 -12.52
N GLY A 72 17.20 28.29 -11.88
CA GLY A 72 18.43 27.63 -11.46
C GLY A 72 19.11 26.78 -12.55
N GLY A 73 20.24 26.18 -12.21
CA GLY A 73 20.94 25.20 -13.04
C GLY A 73 20.33 23.81 -12.95
N TRP A 74 20.33 23.08 -14.07
CA TRP A 74 19.90 21.68 -14.12
C TRP A 74 20.84 20.76 -13.32
N GLN A 75 20.26 19.93 -12.46
CA GLN A 75 20.97 18.89 -11.71
C GLN A 75 20.52 17.52 -12.19
N THR A 76 21.46 16.66 -12.57
CA THR A 76 21.17 15.29 -13.00
C THR A 76 20.86 14.41 -11.79
N LEU A 77 19.78 13.63 -11.87
CA LEU A 77 19.39 12.69 -10.84
C LEU A 77 19.99 11.30 -11.08
N GLY A 78 20.30 10.60 -10.00
CA GLY A 78 20.66 9.19 -10.03
C GLY A 78 19.49 8.31 -10.46
N VAL A 79 19.75 7.31 -11.32
CA VAL A 79 18.72 6.37 -11.78
C VAL A 79 19.04 4.95 -11.29
N HIS A 80 18.33 4.55 -10.25
CA HIS A 80 18.30 3.20 -9.70
C HIS A 80 17.52 2.24 -10.60
N ARG A 81 17.76 0.93 -10.42
CA ARG A 81 17.11 -0.15 -11.16
C ARG A 81 16.22 -1.00 -10.27
N PRO A 82 14.92 -0.68 -10.14
CA PRO A 82 13.95 -1.66 -9.71
C PRO A 82 13.77 -2.73 -10.79
N THR A 83 13.44 -3.93 -10.35
CA THR A 83 12.93 -5.00 -11.21
C THR A 83 11.44 -5.20 -11.00
N LEU A 84 10.75 -5.56 -12.06
CA LEU A 84 9.32 -5.81 -12.11
C LEU A 84 9.10 -7.24 -12.59
N ALA A 85 7.89 -7.78 -12.45
CA ALA A 85 7.60 -9.12 -12.94
C ALA A 85 6.29 -9.20 -13.72
N GLU A 86 6.24 -10.18 -14.60
CA GLU A 86 5.00 -10.64 -15.23
C GLU A 86 4.92 -12.16 -15.13
N ILE A 87 3.76 -12.67 -14.74
CA ILE A 87 3.47 -14.11 -14.76
C ILE A 87 2.86 -14.48 -16.12
N ASN A 88 3.40 -15.51 -16.75
CA ASN A 88 2.74 -16.18 -17.86
C ASN A 88 1.56 -17.02 -17.32
N PRO A 89 0.31 -16.70 -17.67
CA PRO A 89 -0.87 -17.39 -17.11
C PRO A 89 -0.98 -18.85 -17.56
N ASN A 90 -0.33 -19.25 -18.66
CA ASN A 90 -0.41 -20.62 -19.19
C ASN A 90 0.62 -21.56 -18.56
N THR A 91 1.77 -21.04 -18.12
CA THR A 91 2.88 -21.85 -17.59
C THR A 91 3.20 -21.58 -16.13
N GLY A 92 2.70 -20.48 -15.56
CA GLY A 92 3.08 -19.98 -14.25
C GLY A 92 4.50 -19.40 -14.18
N SER A 93 5.25 -19.39 -15.29
CA SER A 93 6.62 -18.88 -15.30
C SER A 93 6.65 -17.37 -15.11
N LYS A 94 7.58 -16.89 -14.28
CA LYS A 94 7.79 -15.46 -14.01
C LYS A 94 8.88 -14.90 -14.94
N LYS A 95 8.57 -13.84 -15.67
CA LYS A 95 9.56 -13.03 -16.41
C LYS A 95 9.83 -11.74 -15.64
N GLN A 96 11.10 -11.39 -15.49
CA GLN A 96 11.50 -10.13 -14.86
C GLN A 96 11.88 -9.08 -15.90
N PHE A 97 11.60 -7.82 -15.58
CA PHE A 97 11.93 -6.66 -16.39
C PHE A 97 12.65 -5.62 -15.55
N ASN A 98 13.57 -4.88 -16.17
CA ASN A 98 14.18 -3.71 -15.54
C ASN A 98 13.28 -2.50 -15.76
N SER A 99 13.22 -1.62 -14.76
CA SER A 99 12.61 -0.29 -14.88
C SER A 99 13.59 0.77 -14.36
N SER A 100 13.16 2.02 -14.30
CA SER A 100 13.97 3.13 -13.80
C SER A 100 13.31 3.78 -12.59
N LEU A 101 14.12 4.12 -11.59
CA LEU A 101 13.72 4.88 -10.40
C LEU A 101 14.70 6.02 -10.18
N ALA A 102 14.20 7.25 -10.09
CA ALA A 102 14.95 8.39 -9.58
C ALA A 102 14.22 8.99 -8.37
N HIS A 103 14.95 9.52 -7.41
CA HIS A 103 14.39 10.21 -6.25
C HIS A 103 15.20 11.45 -5.91
N PHE A 104 14.51 12.44 -5.35
CA PHE A 104 15.07 13.71 -4.91
C PHE A 104 14.08 14.41 -3.99
N ASP A 105 14.55 15.42 -3.27
CA ASP A 105 13.69 16.22 -2.41
C ASP A 105 13.61 17.67 -2.87
N PHE A 106 12.46 18.29 -2.65
CA PHE A 106 12.31 19.72 -2.89
C PHE A 106 11.28 20.41 -1.98
N CYS A 107 11.39 21.73 -1.90
CA CYS A 107 10.32 22.62 -1.47
C CYS A 107 10.22 23.81 -2.44
N GLY A 108 9.01 24.33 -2.62
CA GLY A 108 8.70 25.25 -3.70
C GLY A 108 8.33 24.52 -4.99
N GLU A 109 8.64 25.10 -6.14
CA GLU A 109 8.38 24.52 -7.46
C GLU A 109 9.68 24.03 -8.10
N VAL A 110 9.62 22.87 -8.77
CA VAL A 110 10.72 22.32 -9.58
C VAL A 110 10.28 22.08 -11.02
N GLU A 111 11.19 22.36 -11.95
CA GLU A 111 11.10 21.89 -13.33
C GLU A 111 11.81 20.55 -13.46
N ILE A 112 11.21 19.63 -14.19
CA ILE A 112 11.70 18.29 -14.46
C ILE A 112 11.94 18.14 -15.96
N GLU A 113 13.09 17.59 -16.32
CA GLU A 113 13.45 17.20 -17.67
C GLU A 113 13.77 15.70 -17.68
N VAL A 114 13.05 14.94 -18.50
CA VAL A 114 13.29 13.50 -18.68
C VAL A 114 13.58 13.25 -20.16
N THR A 115 14.74 12.69 -20.48
CA THR A 115 15.07 12.26 -21.84
C THR A 115 15.00 10.75 -21.94
N TYR A 116 14.20 10.24 -22.87
CA TYR A 116 14.16 8.82 -23.20
C TYR A 116 15.30 8.48 -24.16
N ILE A 117 16.33 7.80 -23.64
CA ILE A 117 17.61 7.59 -24.33
C ILE A 117 17.44 6.72 -25.59
N LYS A 118 16.47 5.81 -25.58
CA LYS A 118 16.18 4.93 -26.72
C LYS A 118 15.53 5.65 -27.91
N GLY A 119 15.03 6.86 -27.68
CA GLY A 119 14.36 7.69 -28.66
C GLY A 119 12.99 7.16 -29.11
N GLY A 120 12.37 7.89 -30.03
CA GLY A 120 11.08 7.53 -30.62
C GLY A 120 9.89 7.81 -29.69
N VAL A 121 9.94 8.88 -28.90
CA VAL A 121 8.80 9.30 -28.07
C VAL A 121 7.63 9.71 -28.97
N GLN A 122 6.52 8.97 -28.87
CA GLN A 122 5.26 9.25 -29.59
C GLN A 122 4.13 9.59 -28.63
N LYS A 123 4.11 8.93 -27.46
CA LYS A 123 3.08 9.10 -26.45
C LYS A 123 3.72 9.17 -25.07
N VAL A 124 3.19 10.06 -24.23
CA VAL A 124 3.66 10.29 -22.87
C VAL A 124 2.47 10.36 -21.94
N ARG A 125 2.54 9.67 -20.81
CA ARG A 125 1.56 9.73 -19.73
C ARG A 125 2.29 9.87 -18.40
N VAL A 126 1.82 10.77 -17.54
CA VAL A 126 2.31 10.94 -16.17
C VAL A 126 1.23 10.48 -15.22
N ARG A 127 1.52 9.44 -14.43
CA ARG A 127 0.57 8.75 -13.56
C ARG A 127 0.88 9.04 -12.08
N PRO A 128 -0.12 9.02 -11.18
CA PRO A 128 -1.54 8.78 -11.47
C PRO A 128 -2.19 9.93 -12.24
N ASP A 129 -3.15 9.61 -13.11
CA ASP A 129 -3.84 10.57 -13.98
C ASP A 129 -4.58 11.65 -13.17
N SER A 130 -4.98 11.32 -11.95
CA SER A 130 -5.63 12.22 -11.00
C SER A 130 -4.80 13.46 -10.68
N TYR A 131 -3.48 13.44 -10.90
CA TYR A 131 -2.63 14.60 -10.71
C TYR A 131 -2.73 15.64 -11.84
N GLY A 132 -3.29 15.27 -12.99
CA GLY A 132 -3.51 16.19 -14.11
C GLY A 132 -2.24 16.76 -14.74
N ILE A 133 -1.09 16.09 -14.55
CA ILE A 133 0.21 16.55 -15.06
C ILE A 133 0.26 16.31 -16.57
N ARG A 134 0.39 17.40 -17.35
CA ARG A 134 0.52 17.35 -18.80
C ARG A 134 1.94 17.78 -19.20
N PRO A 135 2.81 16.84 -19.60
CA PRO A 135 4.16 17.19 -20.01
C PRO A 135 4.19 17.80 -21.40
N GLU A 136 5.10 18.74 -21.60
CA GLU A 136 5.57 19.17 -22.91
C GLU A 136 6.48 18.10 -23.50
N VAL A 137 6.34 17.80 -24.79
CA VAL A 137 7.17 16.83 -25.52
C VAL A 137 8.04 17.58 -26.52
N LEU A 138 9.36 17.51 -26.31
CA LEU A 138 10.41 18.17 -27.09
C LEU A 138 11.29 17.09 -27.72
N ALA A 139 10.82 16.50 -28.82
CA ALA A 139 11.39 15.28 -29.39
C ALA A 139 11.43 14.15 -28.36
N ASP A 140 12.61 13.62 -28.02
CA ASP A 140 12.77 12.52 -27.06
C ASP A 140 12.91 13.00 -25.60
N THR A 141 12.79 14.30 -25.38
CA THR A 141 12.81 14.92 -24.06
C THR A 141 11.41 15.40 -23.68
N ILE A 142 11.00 15.13 -22.45
CA ILE A 142 9.74 15.62 -21.89
C ILE A 142 10.03 16.57 -20.74
N ARG A 143 9.19 17.61 -20.59
CA ARG A 143 9.31 18.60 -19.53
C ARG A 143 7.97 18.85 -18.84
N PHE A 144 8.01 19.01 -17.53
CA PHE A 144 6.86 19.40 -16.72
C PHE A 144 7.33 20.00 -15.39
N THR A 145 6.41 20.62 -14.67
CA THR A 145 6.68 21.19 -13.33
C THR A 145 5.97 20.38 -12.25
N LEU A 146 6.54 20.39 -11.05
CA LEU A 146 5.90 19.94 -9.82
C LEU A 146 5.88 21.11 -8.83
N ASP A 147 4.68 21.45 -8.35
CA ASP A 147 4.42 22.51 -7.37
C ASP A 147 4.46 22.01 -5.92
N ARG A 148 4.47 20.69 -5.72
CA ARG A 148 4.52 20.03 -4.41
C ARG A 148 5.07 18.61 -4.53
N PRO A 149 5.70 18.08 -3.46
CA PRO A 149 6.15 16.69 -3.39
C PRO A 149 5.05 15.69 -3.73
N ARG A 150 5.39 14.71 -4.58
CA ARG A 150 4.52 13.60 -5.00
C ARG A 150 5.33 12.56 -5.77
N ASN A 151 4.91 11.30 -5.66
CA ASN A 151 5.47 10.19 -6.45
C ASN A 151 4.72 10.06 -7.77
N ILE A 152 5.43 9.94 -8.89
CA ILE A 152 4.82 9.80 -10.22
C ILE A 152 5.47 8.70 -11.04
N VAL A 153 4.74 8.21 -12.05
CA VAL A 153 5.27 7.33 -13.10
C VAL A 153 5.19 8.05 -14.43
N VAL A 154 6.33 8.19 -15.10
CA VAL A 154 6.45 8.62 -16.48
C VAL A 154 6.44 7.38 -17.37
N GLN A 155 5.38 7.25 -18.16
CA GLN A 155 5.18 6.17 -19.11
C GLN A 155 5.35 6.69 -20.54
N ILE A 156 6.25 6.07 -21.30
CA ILE A 156 6.53 6.39 -22.70
C ILE A 156 5.99 5.28 -23.59
N ASN A 157 5.30 5.66 -24.68
CA ASN A 157 4.81 4.76 -25.71
C ASN A 157 3.97 3.57 -25.18
N ASP A 158 3.20 3.81 -24.10
CA ASP A 158 2.42 2.80 -23.40
C ASP A 158 3.24 1.60 -22.85
N ASP A 159 4.58 1.71 -22.79
CA ASP A 159 5.42 0.65 -22.22
C ASP A 159 5.13 0.53 -20.73
N LEU A 160 4.83 -0.69 -20.29
CA LEU A 160 4.46 -0.96 -18.91
C LEU A 160 5.68 -1.17 -18.02
N PHE A 161 6.78 -1.69 -18.57
CA PHE A 161 7.92 -2.16 -17.78
C PHE A 161 9.11 -1.20 -17.88
N ASP A 162 9.34 -0.58 -19.02
CA ASP A 162 10.38 0.44 -19.23
C ASP A 162 9.88 1.86 -18.88
N CYS A 163 9.33 2.01 -17.67
CA CYS A 163 8.88 3.29 -17.12
C CYS A 163 9.98 3.99 -16.32
N LEU A 164 9.81 5.30 -16.11
CA LEU A 164 10.52 6.04 -15.07
C LEU A 164 9.58 6.30 -13.88
N HIS A 165 9.96 5.78 -12.72
CA HIS A 165 9.36 6.14 -11.44
C HIS A 165 10.15 7.31 -10.86
N LEU A 166 9.48 8.41 -10.53
CA LEU A 166 10.11 9.61 -10.00
C LEU A 166 9.51 9.93 -8.64
N PHE A 167 10.30 9.74 -7.58
CA PHE A 167 9.89 10.02 -6.21
C PHE A 167 10.41 11.40 -5.79
N ALA A 168 9.54 12.39 -5.92
CA ALA A 168 9.83 13.78 -5.59
C ALA A 168 9.28 14.08 -4.19
N ARG A 169 10.15 14.11 -3.18
CA ARG A 169 9.77 14.15 -1.76
C ARG A 169 9.95 15.53 -1.14
N ALA A 170 9.38 15.74 0.04
CA ALA A 170 9.60 16.96 0.81
C ALA A 170 11.01 16.94 1.41
N VAL A 171 11.71 18.07 1.44
CA VAL A 171 13.02 18.16 2.10
C VAL A 171 12.92 17.74 3.57
N GLU A 172 13.77 16.80 3.98
CA GLU A 172 13.91 16.39 5.39
C GLU A 172 14.39 17.57 6.25
N ARG A 173 13.48 18.15 7.04
CA ARG A 173 13.80 19.29 7.93
C ARG A 173 14.44 18.90 9.26
N ARG A 174 14.17 17.68 9.73
CA ARG A 174 14.57 17.19 11.07
C ARG A 174 15.29 15.86 10.95
N LYS A 175 16.44 15.89 10.28
CA LYS A 175 17.33 14.74 10.19
C LYS A 175 17.97 14.46 11.55
N PRO A 176 17.98 13.21 12.04
CA PRO A 176 18.66 12.87 13.28
C PRO A 176 20.17 13.08 13.16
N ALA A 177 20.81 13.42 14.27
CA ALA A 177 22.27 13.51 14.33
C ALA A 177 22.89 12.11 14.21
N ALA A 178 24.00 12.00 13.49
CA ALA A 178 24.64 10.69 13.24
C ALA A 178 25.29 10.09 14.49
N ASP A 179 25.60 10.92 15.49
CA ASP A 179 26.17 10.56 16.78
C ASP A 179 25.13 10.46 17.91
N ASP A 180 23.84 10.59 17.58
CA ASP A 180 22.76 10.38 18.55
C ASP A 180 22.76 8.92 19.03
N PRO A 181 22.88 8.67 20.35
CA PRO A 181 22.98 7.31 20.89
C PRO A 181 21.71 6.48 20.68
N ASP A 182 20.57 7.09 20.36
CA ASP A 182 19.30 6.43 20.06
C ASP A 182 19.07 6.19 18.57
N VAL A 183 20.06 6.51 17.72
CA VAL A 183 19.96 6.40 16.27
C VAL A 183 20.98 5.40 15.72
N LEU A 184 20.47 4.41 14.98
CA LEU A 184 21.26 3.54 14.11
C LEU A 184 21.35 4.23 12.75
N TYR A 185 22.39 5.04 12.56
CA TYR A 185 22.55 5.92 11.40
C TYR A 185 23.29 5.25 10.24
N PHE A 186 22.66 5.19 9.07
CA PHE A 186 23.24 4.71 7.81
C PHE A 186 23.36 5.88 6.81
N GLY A 187 24.57 6.48 6.75
CA GLY A 187 24.88 7.58 5.83
C GLY A 187 25.07 7.15 4.38
N PRO A 188 25.37 8.09 3.46
CA PRO A 188 25.51 7.76 2.04
C PRO A 188 26.52 6.64 1.77
N GLY A 189 26.12 5.65 0.96
CA GLY A 189 26.91 4.43 0.71
C GLY A 189 26.09 3.14 0.81
N VAL A 190 26.74 2.00 0.59
CA VAL A 190 26.14 0.67 0.72
C VAL A 190 26.51 0.08 2.08
N HIS A 191 25.51 -0.39 2.82
CA HIS A 191 25.66 -0.97 4.16
C HIS A 191 25.13 -2.39 4.20
N THR A 192 25.76 -3.26 4.97
CA THR A 192 25.40 -4.68 5.13
C THR A 192 25.50 -5.07 6.60
N THR A 193 24.68 -6.01 7.04
CA THR A 193 24.90 -6.72 8.31
C THR A 193 25.47 -8.11 8.06
N ALA A 194 26.09 -8.71 9.08
CA ALA A 194 26.81 -9.98 8.92
C ALA A 194 25.91 -11.15 8.48
N ASP A 195 24.66 -11.18 8.93
CA ASP A 195 23.70 -12.25 8.69
C ASP A 195 22.53 -11.85 7.77
N GLY A 196 22.51 -10.58 7.33
CA GLY A 196 21.46 -9.99 6.51
C GLY A 196 20.24 -9.50 7.28
N TYR A 197 20.31 -9.44 8.62
CA TYR A 197 19.25 -8.91 9.47
C TYR A 197 19.72 -7.72 10.30
N LEU A 198 18.82 -6.78 10.60
CA LEU A 198 19.02 -5.69 11.54
C LEU A 198 17.91 -5.74 12.59
N ASN A 199 18.20 -6.33 13.74
CA ASN A 199 17.26 -6.35 14.87
C ASN A 199 17.28 -4.99 15.57
N VAL A 200 16.12 -4.33 15.64
CA VAL A 200 16.00 -2.97 16.18
C VAL A 200 15.49 -3.03 17.63
N PRO A 201 16.26 -2.52 18.61
CA PRO A 201 15.80 -2.45 19.99
C PRO A 201 14.68 -1.42 20.20
N SER A 202 13.90 -1.59 21.28
CA SER A 202 12.92 -0.59 21.72
C SER A 202 13.55 0.79 21.90
N GLY A 203 12.82 1.85 21.54
CA GLY A 203 13.27 3.23 21.66
C GLY A 203 14.23 3.70 20.56
N LYS A 204 14.72 2.80 19.69
CA LYS A 204 15.73 3.14 18.66
C LYS A 204 15.11 3.59 17.35
N THR A 205 15.84 4.46 16.67
CA THR A 205 15.53 4.90 15.31
C THR A 205 16.60 4.36 14.35
N VAL A 206 16.20 3.54 13.39
CA VAL A 206 17.01 3.25 12.20
C VAL A 206 16.82 4.39 11.21
N TYR A 207 17.88 5.11 10.88
CA TYR A 207 17.84 6.19 9.90
C TYR A 207 18.67 5.82 8.67
N VAL A 208 18.02 5.77 7.50
CA VAL A 208 18.64 5.45 6.21
C VAL A 208 18.63 6.71 5.33
N ASP A 209 19.80 7.32 5.17
CA ASP A 209 20.00 8.57 4.43
C ASP A 209 19.59 8.44 2.96
N GLY A 210 19.12 9.50 2.31
CA GLY A 210 18.71 9.50 0.89
C GLY A 210 19.77 9.01 -0.10
N GLY A 211 21.06 9.13 0.26
CA GLY A 211 22.17 8.56 -0.50
C GLY A 211 22.60 7.15 -0.05
N ALA A 212 21.83 6.45 0.78
CA ALA A 212 22.22 5.18 1.38
C ALA A 212 21.42 3.99 0.84
N LEU A 213 22.06 2.81 0.80
CA LEU A 213 21.47 1.52 0.47
C LEU A 213 21.78 0.53 1.59
N LEU A 214 20.76 0.12 2.36
CA LEU A 214 20.87 -0.89 3.41
C LEU A 214 20.52 -2.28 2.86
N LYS A 215 21.45 -3.23 2.99
CA LYS A 215 21.28 -4.64 2.61
C LYS A 215 21.01 -5.51 3.83
N ALA A 216 19.86 -5.28 4.47
CA ALA A 216 19.39 -6.08 5.59
C ALA A 216 17.85 -6.07 5.68
N THR A 217 17.25 -7.17 6.10
CA THR A 217 15.87 -7.16 6.60
C THR A 217 15.86 -6.44 7.95
N VAL A 218 15.02 -5.41 8.11
CA VAL A 218 14.88 -4.70 9.39
C VAL A 218 13.81 -5.38 10.24
N VAL A 219 14.14 -5.74 11.48
CA VAL A 219 13.27 -6.57 12.34
C VAL A 219 12.92 -5.83 13.63
N PHE A 220 11.62 -5.61 13.81
CA PHE A 220 10.99 -5.19 15.06
C PHE A 220 10.24 -6.38 15.63
N LYS A 221 10.81 -7.05 16.63
CA LYS A 221 10.20 -8.21 17.26
C LYS A 221 10.16 -8.05 18.76
N ASP A 222 8.96 -8.11 19.33
CA ASP A 222 8.71 -7.93 20.77
C ASP A 222 9.28 -6.60 21.32
N VAL A 223 9.19 -5.53 20.52
CA VAL A 223 9.73 -4.20 20.85
C VAL A 223 8.67 -3.10 20.78
N GLN A 224 9.01 -1.95 21.35
CA GLN A 224 8.14 -0.78 21.33
C GLN A 224 8.87 0.55 21.09
N ASN A 225 8.13 1.51 20.54
CA ASN A 225 8.59 2.89 20.32
C ASN A 225 9.86 2.94 19.46
N ALA A 226 9.87 2.20 18.35
CA ALA A 226 11.02 2.08 17.45
C ALA A 226 10.65 2.47 16.02
N ARG A 227 11.65 2.87 15.23
CA ARG A 227 11.40 3.50 13.93
C ARG A 227 12.38 3.04 12.85
N LEU A 228 11.93 3.01 11.60
CA LEU A 228 12.75 2.93 10.39
C LEU A 228 12.39 4.12 9.52
N VAL A 229 13.29 5.08 9.34
CA VAL A 229 13.01 6.35 8.66
C VAL A 229 14.14 6.80 7.74
N GLY A 230 13.86 7.79 6.90
CA GLY A 230 14.81 8.45 6.01
C GLY A 230 14.48 8.19 4.54
N HIS A 231 15.20 8.85 3.62
CA HIS A 231 14.92 8.78 2.19
C HIS A 231 15.75 7.75 1.42
N GLY A 232 16.52 6.92 2.12
CA GLY A 232 17.33 5.88 1.51
C GLY A 232 16.55 4.63 1.10
N MET A 233 17.30 3.61 0.69
CA MET A 233 16.73 2.39 0.12
C MET A 233 17.16 1.15 0.89
N LEU A 234 16.27 0.16 0.98
CA LEU A 234 16.60 -1.20 1.41
C LEU A 234 16.59 -2.10 0.17
N ALA A 235 17.66 -2.85 -0.07
CA ALA A 235 17.77 -3.71 -1.25
C ALA A 235 18.59 -4.97 -0.98
N GLY A 236 18.35 -6.04 -1.75
CA GLY A 236 19.08 -7.29 -1.55
C GLY A 236 18.84 -7.90 -0.16
N THR A 237 17.67 -7.64 0.42
CA THR A 237 17.27 -8.16 1.73
C THR A 237 16.99 -9.65 1.66
N LYS A 238 17.22 -10.36 2.76
CA LYS A 238 17.20 -11.83 2.81
C LYS A 238 15.79 -12.40 2.97
N ALA A 239 14.94 -11.75 3.75
CA ALA A 239 13.60 -12.20 4.09
C ALA A 239 12.70 -10.98 4.32
N GLY A 240 12.18 -10.40 3.24
CA GLY A 240 11.36 -9.18 3.27
C GLY A 240 12.14 -7.89 3.48
N GLY A 241 11.47 -6.74 3.42
CA GLY A 241 12.05 -5.42 3.71
C GLY A 241 12.09 -5.14 5.22
N ALA A 242 10.92 -5.15 5.85
CA ALA A 242 10.77 -5.03 7.29
C ALA A 242 9.78 -6.06 7.87
N LEU A 243 10.06 -6.53 9.09
CA LEU A 243 9.16 -7.35 9.89
C LEU A 243 8.78 -6.58 11.16
N VAL A 244 7.49 -6.52 11.46
CA VAL A 244 6.92 -5.98 12.70
C VAL A 244 6.10 -7.08 13.35
N GLU A 245 6.62 -7.69 14.41
CA GLU A 245 6.03 -8.86 15.07
C GLU A 245 5.91 -8.61 16.57
N GLY A 246 4.72 -8.85 17.13
CA GLY A 246 4.48 -8.72 18.58
C GLY A 246 4.84 -7.33 19.14
N SER A 247 4.78 -6.29 18.30
CA SER A 247 5.41 -4.99 18.57
C SER A 247 4.39 -3.86 18.68
N LYS A 248 4.79 -2.76 19.32
CA LYS A 248 3.91 -1.62 19.60
C LYS A 248 4.52 -0.27 19.28
N ASN A 249 3.72 0.65 18.72
CA ASN A 249 4.17 2.01 18.40
C ASN A 249 5.39 1.99 17.47
N ILE A 250 5.26 1.34 16.31
CA ILE A 250 6.31 1.21 15.31
C ILE A 250 6.01 2.16 14.16
N HIS A 251 7.03 2.89 13.70
CA HIS A 251 6.90 3.82 12.58
C HIS A 251 7.91 3.49 11.48
N ILE A 252 7.42 3.22 10.27
CA ILE A 252 8.24 2.97 9.08
C ILE A 252 7.93 4.08 8.06
N GLY A 253 8.89 4.96 7.79
CA GLY A 253 8.63 6.19 7.05
C GLY A 253 9.66 6.51 5.97
N GLY A 254 9.22 6.97 4.80
CA GLY A 254 10.07 7.55 3.75
C GLY A 254 11.03 6.61 3.03
N VAL A 255 11.36 5.43 3.55
CA VAL A 255 12.31 4.53 2.90
C VAL A 255 11.73 3.91 1.62
N THR A 256 12.60 3.46 0.71
CA THR A 256 12.20 2.67 -0.46
C THR A 256 12.63 1.21 -0.33
N MET A 257 11.68 0.28 -0.38
CA MET A 257 11.90 -1.16 -0.43
C MET A 257 12.16 -1.59 -1.88
N LEU A 258 13.42 -1.77 -2.26
CA LEU A 258 13.85 -2.08 -3.62
C LEU A 258 14.05 -3.59 -3.80
N ASN A 259 13.00 -4.27 -4.26
CA ASN A 259 12.97 -5.70 -4.56
C ASN A 259 13.40 -6.61 -3.38
N PRO A 260 12.73 -6.47 -2.21
CA PRO A 260 12.96 -7.36 -1.09
C PRO A 260 12.67 -8.81 -1.46
N ASN A 261 13.26 -9.76 -0.72
CA ASN A 261 12.96 -11.18 -0.88
C ASN A 261 11.75 -11.59 -0.03
N GLY A 262 10.54 -11.36 -0.52
CA GLY A 262 9.28 -11.51 0.23
C GLY A 262 8.55 -10.17 0.34
N TYR A 263 7.75 -10.04 1.41
CA TYR A 263 6.99 -8.83 1.75
C TYR A 263 7.86 -7.57 1.82
N ALA A 264 7.34 -6.43 1.38
CA ALA A 264 7.97 -5.15 1.68
C ALA A 264 7.89 -4.86 3.18
N VAL A 265 6.71 -5.03 3.77
CA VAL A 265 6.50 -4.98 5.22
C VAL A 265 5.51 -6.06 5.64
N GLN A 266 5.92 -6.89 6.60
CA GLN A 266 5.04 -7.86 7.25
C GLN A 266 4.73 -7.37 8.66
N ILE A 267 3.44 -7.26 9.02
CA ILE A 267 2.97 -6.87 10.34
C ILE A 267 2.16 -8.02 10.94
N GLY A 268 2.59 -8.58 12.07
CA GLY A 268 1.92 -9.66 12.79
C GLY A 268 1.72 -9.32 14.26
N GLU A 269 0.53 -9.57 14.80
CA GLU A 269 0.20 -9.42 16.22
C GLU A 269 0.69 -8.10 16.85
N SER A 270 0.54 -7.00 16.11
CA SER A 270 1.12 -5.71 16.48
C SER A 270 0.05 -4.64 16.66
N THR A 271 0.38 -3.61 17.44
CA THR A 271 -0.56 -2.51 17.74
C THR A 271 0.07 -1.15 17.52
N ASN A 272 -0.68 -0.23 16.90
CA ASN A 272 -0.21 1.13 16.59
C ASN A 272 1.03 1.10 15.69
N VAL A 273 0.85 0.65 14.45
CA VAL A 273 1.89 0.66 13.42
C VAL A 273 1.56 1.70 12.37
N THR A 274 2.51 2.58 12.05
CA THR A 274 2.35 3.60 11.01
C THR A 274 3.39 3.38 9.92
N ILE A 275 2.91 3.25 8.69
CA ILE A 275 3.72 3.25 7.46
C ILE A 275 3.41 4.55 6.71
N GLU A 276 4.41 5.41 6.50
CA GLU A 276 4.19 6.75 5.94
C GLU A 276 5.17 7.08 4.82
N GLY A 277 4.71 7.45 3.63
CA GLY A 277 5.58 7.90 2.52
C GLY A 277 6.55 6.85 1.99
N MET A 278 6.37 5.58 2.38
CA MET A 278 7.19 4.47 1.92
C MET A 278 6.91 4.15 0.44
N ALA A 279 7.92 3.66 -0.27
CA ALA A 279 7.71 3.08 -1.59
C ALA A 279 8.20 1.62 -1.67
N SER A 280 7.60 0.81 -2.54
CA SER A 280 8.00 -0.57 -2.76
C SER A 280 7.99 -0.98 -4.23
N PHE A 281 8.97 -1.81 -4.59
CA PHE A 281 9.04 -2.55 -5.84
C PHE A 281 9.30 -4.02 -5.56
N SER A 282 8.67 -4.92 -6.31
CA SER A 282 8.98 -6.35 -6.19
C SER A 282 8.87 -7.11 -7.51
N SER A 283 9.58 -8.23 -7.57
CA SER A 283 9.62 -9.12 -8.76
C SER A 283 9.95 -10.57 -8.41
N LYS A 284 10.02 -10.91 -7.11
CA LYS A 284 10.39 -12.23 -6.58
C LYS A 284 9.13 -12.99 -6.16
N GLY A 285 9.27 -14.24 -5.72
CA GLY A 285 8.13 -14.98 -5.16
C GLY A 285 7.63 -14.31 -3.88
N TRP A 286 6.31 -14.33 -3.64
CA TRP A 286 5.65 -13.63 -2.52
C TRP A 286 6.08 -12.16 -2.48
N GLY A 287 5.93 -11.49 -3.63
CA GLY A 287 6.41 -10.13 -3.86
C GLY A 287 5.47 -9.08 -3.28
N ASP A 288 4.78 -9.41 -2.21
CA ASP A 288 3.74 -8.59 -1.61
C ASP A 288 4.33 -7.27 -1.08
N GLY A 289 3.45 -6.31 -0.96
CA GLY A 289 3.72 -5.00 -0.42
C GLY A 289 3.64 -5.01 1.09
N ILE A 290 2.51 -4.57 1.61
CA ILE A 290 2.24 -4.48 3.05
C ILE A 290 1.20 -5.53 3.42
N ASP A 291 1.60 -6.45 4.29
CA ASP A 291 0.71 -7.48 4.81
C ASP A 291 0.45 -7.26 6.29
N VAL A 292 -0.82 -7.28 6.69
CA VAL A 292 -1.26 -7.11 8.07
C VAL A 292 -1.95 -8.38 8.54
N PHE A 293 -1.46 -8.97 9.63
CA PHE A 293 -1.99 -10.18 10.25
C PHE A 293 -2.31 -9.90 11.73
N SER A 294 -3.53 -10.25 12.15
CA SER A 294 -4.02 -10.19 13.54
C SER A 294 -3.57 -8.94 14.32
N SER A 295 -3.72 -7.76 13.71
CA SER A 295 -3.13 -6.51 14.22
C SER A 295 -4.18 -5.42 14.39
N THR A 296 -3.91 -4.46 15.29
CA THR A 296 -4.85 -3.40 15.64
C THR A 296 -4.24 -2.02 15.45
N ASN A 297 -5.00 -1.07 14.91
CA ASN A 297 -4.58 0.32 14.68
C ASN A 297 -3.34 0.39 13.77
N VAL A 298 -3.51 0.03 12.51
CA VAL A 298 -2.47 0.16 11.49
C VAL A 298 -2.85 1.28 10.54
N THR A 299 -1.93 2.20 10.27
CA THR A 299 -2.10 3.29 9.31
C THR A 299 -1.05 3.18 8.22
N VAL A 300 -1.49 3.13 6.97
CA VAL A 300 -0.68 3.22 5.76
C VAL A 300 -1.05 4.52 5.06
N ASP A 301 -0.10 5.44 4.91
CA ASP A 301 -0.35 6.80 4.41
C ASP A 301 0.70 7.20 3.38
N GLY A 302 0.29 7.68 2.21
CA GLY A 302 1.22 8.28 1.25
C GLY A 302 2.12 7.27 0.54
N VAL A 303 1.77 5.98 0.46
CA VAL A 303 2.67 4.96 -0.11
C VAL A 303 2.58 4.86 -1.63
N PHE A 304 3.69 4.46 -2.25
CA PHE A 304 3.72 4.03 -3.65
C PHE A 304 4.10 2.56 -3.73
N MET A 305 3.24 1.73 -4.31
CA MET A 305 3.45 0.28 -4.38
C MET A 305 3.39 -0.18 -5.83
N ARG A 306 4.47 -0.82 -6.30
CA ARG A 306 4.49 -1.52 -7.58
C ARG A 306 5.00 -2.94 -7.39
N ASN A 307 4.07 -3.86 -7.18
CA ASN A 307 4.36 -5.16 -6.60
C ASN A 307 3.97 -6.32 -7.51
N SER A 308 4.76 -7.39 -7.47
CA SER A 308 4.51 -8.66 -8.15
C SER A 308 3.74 -9.67 -7.29
N ASP A 309 2.87 -9.16 -6.43
CA ASP A 309 1.83 -9.79 -5.63
C ASP A 309 0.99 -8.65 -5.00
N ASP A 310 0.19 -8.93 -3.97
CA ASP A 310 -0.66 -7.93 -3.31
C ASP A 310 0.08 -6.65 -2.93
N CYS A 311 -0.45 -5.47 -3.28
CA CYS A 311 0.15 -4.21 -2.83
C CYS A 311 -0.16 -3.94 -1.35
N VAL A 312 -1.41 -4.16 -0.94
CA VAL A 312 -1.85 -4.13 0.45
C VAL A 312 -2.76 -5.30 0.72
N ALA A 313 -2.37 -6.16 1.67
CA ALA A 313 -3.15 -7.31 2.09
C ALA A 313 -3.50 -7.22 3.59
N ILE A 314 -4.78 -7.43 3.91
CA ILE A 314 -5.29 -7.42 5.28
C ILE A 314 -5.88 -8.79 5.62
N TYR A 315 -5.20 -9.49 6.50
CA TYR A 315 -5.47 -10.85 6.93
C TYR A 315 -5.78 -10.89 8.44
N THR A 316 -6.25 -12.04 8.94
CA THR A 316 -6.21 -12.35 10.37
C THR A 316 -5.19 -13.45 10.61
N HIS A 317 -5.59 -14.61 11.14
CA HIS A 317 -4.73 -15.72 11.45
C HIS A 317 -3.98 -16.27 10.24
N ARG A 318 -2.67 -16.37 10.43
CA ARG A 318 -1.76 -17.14 9.58
C ARG A 318 -0.58 -17.59 10.43
N TRP A 319 -0.19 -18.85 10.29
CA TRP A 319 0.89 -19.44 11.08
C TRP A 319 0.63 -19.31 12.59
N GLU A 320 1.47 -18.57 13.30
CA GLU A 320 1.38 -18.36 14.75
C GLU A 320 0.82 -16.98 15.12
N TYR A 321 0.23 -16.24 14.17
CA TYR A 321 -0.50 -15.01 14.46
C TYR A 321 -1.96 -15.32 14.75
N TYR A 322 -2.50 -14.81 15.85
CA TYR A 322 -3.87 -15.07 16.26
C TYR A 322 -4.60 -13.79 16.65
N GLY A 323 -5.89 -13.74 16.35
CA GLY A 323 -6.80 -12.67 16.73
C GLY A 323 -7.30 -11.83 15.56
N ASP A 324 -8.26 -10.97 15.89
CA ASP A 324 -8.89 -10.05 14.94
C ASP A 324 -7.90 -9.06 14.34
N THR A 325 -8.21 -8.58 13.14
CA THR A 325 -7.54 -7.42 12.53
C THR A 325 -8.52 -6.27 12.48
N LYS A 326 -8.19 -5.16 13.16
CA LYS A 326 -9.14 -4.06 13.31
C LYS A 326 -8.52 -2.68 13.30
N ASN A 327 -9.33 -1.72 12.86
CA ASN A 327 -8.96 -0.30 12.76
C ASN A 327 -7.75 -0.11 11.83
N ILE A 328 -7.94 -0.48 10.57
CA ILE A 328 -6.91 -0.35 9.54
C ILE A 328 -7.28 0.83 8.64
N THR A 329 -6.32 1.73 8.40
CA THR A 329 -6.48 2.85 7.49
C THR A 329 -5.40 2.80 6.42
N VAL A 330 -5.80 2.81 5.16
CA VAL A 330 -4.92 2.95 4.00
C VAL A 330 -5.36 4.21 3.27
N ARG A 331 -4.46 5.18 3.11
CA ARG A 331 -4.84 6.44 2.46
C ARG A 331 -3.75 7.12 1.66
N ASN A 332 -4.15 8.04 0.79
CA ASN A 332 -3.26 8.88 -0.02
C ASN A 332 -2.24 8.07 -0.83
N SER A 333 -2.62 6.90 -1.33
CA SER A 333 -1.68 5.89 -1.83
C SER A 333 -1.87 5.59 -3.31
N THR A 334 -0.77 5.27 -3.99
CA THR A 334 -0.74 4.87 -5.40
C THR A 334 -0.31 3.41 -5.52
N LEU A 335 -1.14 2.59 -6.16
CA LEU A 335 -0.98 1.13 -6.23
C LEU A 335 -0.90 0.67 -7.69
N TRP A 336 0.05 -0.20 -7.99
CA TRP A 336 0.25 -0.84 -9.28
C TRP A 336 0.55 -2.33 -9.06
N ALA A 337 -0.47 -3.17 -9.15
CA ALA A 337 -0.31 -4.61 -8.98
C ALA A 337 0.11 -5.25 -10.31
N ASP A 338 1.39 -5.62 -10.42
CA ASP A 338 1.92 -6.37 -11.55
C ASP A 338 1.46 -7.85 -11.54
N VAL A 339 1.07 -8.36 -10.37
CA VAL A 339 0.43 -9.67 -10.11
C VAL A 339 -0.51 -9.48 -8.91
N ALA A 340 -1.60 -10.27 -8.80
CA ALA A 340 -2.53 -10.23 -7.69
C ALA A 340 -3.19 -8.85 -7.51
N HIS A 341 -3.37 -8.37 -6.27
CA HIS A 341 -4.36 -7.34 -6.01
C HIS A 341 -3.72 -5.98 -5.63
N PRO A 342 -4.29 -4.85 -6.06
CA PRO A 342 -4.04 -3.57 -5.42
C PRO A 342 -4.45 -3.61 -3.93
N ILE A 343 -5.65 -4.09 -3.62
CA ILE A 343 -6.17 -4.25 -2.24
C ILE A 343 -6.80 -5.63 -2.11
N ASN A 344 -6.34 -6.41 -1.13
CA ASN A 344 -6.91 -7.69 -0.74
C ASN A 344 -7.24 -7.73 0.75
N VAL A 345 -8.42 -8.24 1.11
CA VAL A 345 -8.89 -8.36 2.49
C VAL A 345 -9.50 -9.74 2.70
N GLY A 346 -9.13 -10.43 3.78
CA GLY A 346 -9.58 -11.79 4.06
C GLY A 346 -8.68 -12.84 3.41
N THR A 347 -9.17 -14.02 3.06
CA THR A 347 -8.41 -15.21 2.61
C THR A 347 -7.81 -16.02 3.74
N HIS A 348 -7.18 -15.42 4.74
CA HIS A 348 -6.55 -16.15 5.83
C HIS A 348 -7.21 -15.84 7.16
N GLY A 349 -7.59 -16.89 7.88
CA GLY A 349 -8.29 -16.83 9.16
C GLY A 349 -8.22 -18.14 9.95
N ASN A 350 -9.06 -18.25 10.99
CA ASN A 350 -9.01 -19.34 11.96
C ASN A 350 -10.36 -20.03 12.11
N THR A 351 -10.51 -21.23 11.53
CA THR A 351 -11.74 -22.02 11.63
C THR A 351 -12.07 -22.43 13.07
N ASP A 352 -11.07 -22.79 13.87
CA ASP A 352 -11.29 -23.31 15.22
C ASP A 352 -11.69 -22.20 16.21
N ASN A 353 -11.23 -20.98 15.96
CA ASN A 353 -11.60 -19.78 16.71
C ASN A 353 -11.83 -18.60 15.76
N PRO A 354 -13.03 -18.51 15.14
CA PRO A 354 -13.34 -17.55 14.08
C PRO A 354 -13.08 -16.09 14.43
N GLU A 355 -12.39 -15.39 13.54
CA GLU A 355 -11.94 -14.00 13.72
C GLU A 355 -12.75 -13.02 12.87
N VAL A 356 -12.50 -11.73 13.11
CA VAL A 356 -13.15 -10.61 12.43
C VAL A 356 -12.10 -9.67 11.82
N LEU A 357 -12.35 -9.24 10.59
CA LEU A 357 -11.71 -8.08 9.97
C LEU A 357 -12.69 -6.91 10.05
N GLU A 358 -12.41 -5.90 10.88
CA GLU A 358 -13.36 -4.81 11.11
C GLU A 358 -12.78 -3.40 11.15
N ASN A 359 -13.60 -2.44 10.74
CA ASN A 359 -13.28 -1.01 10.72
C ASN A 359 -12.08 -0.74 9.81
N LEU A 360 -12.28 -0.99 8.51
CA LEU A 360 -11.28 -0.78 7.47
C LEU A 360 -11.62 0.47 6.68
N LEU A 361 -10.67 1.38 6.52
CA LEU A 361 -10.82 2.61 5.75
C LEU A 361 -9.79 2.64 4.62
N PHE A 362 -10.27 2.79 3.38
CA PHE A 362 -9.48 3.06 2.19
C PHE A 362 -9.85 4.43 1.65
N GLU A 363 -8.95 5.41 1.73
CA GLU A 363 -9.27 6.80 1.41
C GLU A 363 -8.26 7.38 0.41
N ASN A 364 -8.74 8.05 -0.63
CA ASN A 364 -7.87 8.73 -1.58
C ASN A 364 -6.81 7.79 -2.21
N ILE A 365 -7.26 6.76 -2.92
CA ILE A 365 -6.42 5.72 -3.52
C ILE A 365 -6.39 5.85 -5.05
N ASP A 366 -5.21 5.86 -5.65
CA ASP A 366 -5.01 5.72 -7.09
C ASP A 366 -4.54 4.31 -7.43
N VAL A 367 -5.32 3.56 -8.22
CA VAL A 367 -4.89 2.29 -8.79
C VAL A 367 -4.48 2.53 -10.25
N CYS A 368 -3.18 2.46 -10.49
CA CYS A 368 -2.60 2.62 -11.83
C CYS A 368 -2.76 1.34 -12.66
N ASP A 369 -2.67 0.16 -12.07
CA ASP A 369 -2.79 -1.08 -12.85
C ASP A 369 -3.13 -2.24 -11.95
N HIS A 370 -3.68 -3.28 -12.57
CA HIS A 370 -4.08 -4.53 -11.95
C HIS A 370 -3.93 -5.67 -12.96
N ARG A 371 -3.29 -6.75 -12.53
CA ARG A 371 -3.10 -7.95 -13.35
C ARG A 371 -3.23 -9.24 -12.55
N GLU A 372 -4.46 -9.67 -12.31
CA GLU A 372 -4.78 -10.96 -11.70
C GLU A 372 -5.51 -11.88 -12.70
N PRO A 373 -4.85 -12.90 -13.28
CA PRO A 373 -5.47 -13.79 -14.26
C PRO A 373 -6.38 -14.87 -13.65
N GLN A 374 -6.28 -15.17 -12.36
CA GLN A 374 -7.05 -16.21 -11.68
C GLN A 374 -8.45 -15.68 -11.33
N LEU A 375 -9.47 -16.18 -12.05
CA LEU A 375 -10.89 -15.77 -11.90
C LEU A 375 -11.39 -15.68 -10.44
N GLY A 376 -10.89 -16.54 -9.54
CA GLY A 376 -11.30 -16.54 -8.13
C GLY A 376 -10.76 -15.38 -7.28
N TYR A 377 -9.90 -14.53 -7.84
CA TYR A 377 -9.10 -13.52 -7.14
C TYR A 377 -9.07 -12.16 -7.86
N GLN A 378 -9.93 -11.88 -8.83
CA GLN A 378 -9.69 -10.76 -9.74
C GLN A 378 -10.16 -9.38 -9.24
N GLY A 379 -9.82 -8.89 -8.05
CA GLY A 379 -10.33 -7.59 -7.56
C GLY A 379 -9.28 -6.46 -7.45
N CYS A 380 -9.56 -5.28 -8.02
CA CYS A 380 -8.86 -4.05 -7.60
C CYS A 380 -9.16 -3.74 -6.13
N LEU A 381 -10.44 -3.86 -5.76
CA LEU A 381 -10.93 -3.96 -4.39
C LEU A 381 -11.43 -5.38 -4.15
N ALA A 382 -10.60 -6.20 -3.49
CA ALA A 382 -10.94 -7.59 -3.18
C ALA A 382 -11.27 -7.79 -1.70
N LEU A 383 -12.49 -8.28 -1.41
CA LEU A 383 -12.92 -8.71 -0.09
C LEU A 383 -13.30 -10.20 -0.15
N ASN A 384 -12.45 -11.07 0.39
CA ASN A 384 -12.57 -12.53 0.26
C ASN A 384 -12.67 -13.18 1.64
N ALA A 385 -13.85 -13.25 2.24
CA ALA A 385 -13.99 -13.87 3.57
C ALA A 385 -13.83 -15.41 3.46
N GLY A 386 -12.78 -15.97 4.04
CA GLY A 386 -12.53 -17.42 4.14
C GLY A 386 -12.15 -17.82 5.58
N ASP A 387 -12.00 -19.11 5.85
CA ASP A 387 -11.58 -19.63 7.18
C ASP A 387 -12.46 -19.15 8.33
N SER A 388 -13.79 -19.16 8.13
CA SER A 388 -14.76 -18.65 9.10
C SER A 388 -14.59 -17.17 9.47
N ASN A 389 -13.78 -16.38 8.74
CA ASN A 389 -13.68 -14.96 8.99
C ASN A 389 -14.99 -14.23 8.67
N LEU A 390 -15.27 -13.18 9.43
CA LEU A 390 -16.27 -12.16 9.10
C LEU A 390 -15.54 -10.87 8.70
N ILE A 391 -15.86 -10.32 7.53
CA ILE A 391 -15.39 -8.97 7.14
C ILE A 391 -16.54 -8.00 7.38
N ARG A 392 -16.31 -6.91 8.13
CA ARG A 392 -17.35 -5.90 8.37
C ARG A 392 -16.87 -4.47 8.52
N ASN A 393 -17.76 -3.52 8.30
CA ASN A 393 -17.49 -2.08 8.45
C ASN A 393 -16.30 -1.63 7.59
N VAL A 394 -16.44 -1.84 6.28
CA VAL A 394 -15.42 -1.42 5.30
C VAL A 394 -15.90 -0.14 4.63
N ARG A 395 -15.07 0.91 4.68
CA ARG A 395 -15.32 2.17 3.99
C ARG A 395 -14.27 2.41 2.92
N VAL A 396 -14.72 2.76 1.74
CA VAL A 396 -13.89 3.30 0.66
C VAL A 396 -14.37 4.73 0.38
N ASP A 397 -13.45 5.69 0.27
CA ASP A 397 -13.77 7.10 0.01
C ASP A 397 -12.74 7.70 -0.96
N GLY A 398 -13.13 7.88 -2.22
CA GLY A 398 -12.26 8.47 -3.24
C GLY A 398 -11.21 7.49 -3.78
N MET A 399 -11.65 6.44 -4.46
CA MET A 399 -10.76 5.48 -5.15
C MET A 399 -10.85 5.69 -6.66
N ARG A 400 -9.71 5.85 -7.33
CA ARG A 400 -9.60 6.15 -8.77
C ARG A 400 -8.81 5.05 -9.45
N VAL A 401 -9.49 4.30 -10.30
CA VAL A 401 -8.92 3.14 -10.99
C VAL A 401 -8.75 3.48 -12.47
N GLU A 402 -7.51 3.47 -12.92
CA GLU A 402 -7.16 3.66 -14.33
C GLU A 402 -7.36 2.35 -15.13
N ASP A 403 -7.19 2.42 -16.46
CA ASP A 403 -7.17 1.22 -17.30
C ASP A 403 -6.12 0.22 -16.79
N PHE A 404 -6.51 -1.05 -16.69
CA PHE A 404 -5.69 -2.12 -16.15
C PHE A 404 -5.59 -3.31 -17.11
N ARG A 405 -4.55 -4.13 -16.96
CA ARG A 405 -4.24 -5.22 -17.90
C ARG A 405 -5.18 -6.42 -17.80
N TRP A 406 -5.48 -6.88 -16.59
CA TRP A 406 -6.30 -8.08 -16.39
C TRP A 406 -6.88 -8.11 -14.98
N GLY A 407 -8.20 -8.13 -14.85
CA GLY A 407 -8.85 -8.28 -13.55
C GLY A 407 -10.28 -7.75 -13.59
N GLN A 408 -10.82 -7.45 -12.41
CA GLN A 408 -12.14 -6.83 -12.22
C GLN A 408 -11.98 -5.63 -11.29
N LEU A 409 -12.92 -4.68 -11.37
CA LEU A 409 -12.93 -3.51 -10.50
C LEU A 409 -13.24 -3.90 -9.05
N ILE A 410 -14.22 -4.78 -8.87
CA ILE A 410 -14.73 -5.21 -7.56
C ILE A 410 -14.79 -6.74 -7.56
N HIS A 411 -14.26 -7.35 -6.48
CA HIS A 411 -14.42 -8.77 -6.21
C HIS A 411 -14.74 -8.98 -4.73
N MET A 412 -15.98 -9.30 -4.42
CA MET A 412 -16.42 -9.61 -3.05
C MET A 412 -16.94 -11.05 -3.01
N ARG A 413 -16.36 -11.90 -2.17
CA ARG A 413 -16.70 -13.31 -2.17
C ARG A 413 -16.60 -13.93 -0.78
N ILE A 414 -17.60 -14.71 -0.42
CA ILE A 414 -17.44 -15.73 0.60
C ILE A 414 -16.68 -16.91 -0.02
N MET A 415 -15.44 -17.06 0.41
CA MET A 415 -14.46 -17.92 -0.19
C MET A 415 -14.35 -19.25 0.56
N PHE A 416 -14.26 -20.32 -0.22
CA PHE A 416 -13.71 -21.59 0.22
C PHE A 416 -12.79 -22.12 -0.87
N ASN A 417 -11.52 -21.72 -0.82
CA ASN A 417 -10.48 -22.32 -1.63
C ASN A 417 -9.68 -23.30 -0.75
N THR A 418 -9.82 -24.60 -0.99
CA THR A 418 -9.14 -25.65 -0.22
C THR A 418 -7.60 -25.58 -0.24
N LYS A 419 -7.01 -24.77 -1.13
CA LYS A 419 -5.57 -24.46 -1.10
C LYS A 419 -5.18 -23.57 0.08
N TYR A 420 -6.05 -22.63 0.45
CA TYR A 420 -5.74 -21.59 1.44
C TYR A 420 -6.67 -21.64 2.66
N ASN A 421 -7.84 -22.26 2.52
CA ASN A 421 -8.90 -22.29 3.49
C ASN A 421 -9.22 -23.71 3.96
N THR A 422 -9.58 -23.77 5.23
CA THR A 422 -10.07 -24.92 5.98
C THR A 422 -11.58 -24.86 6.18
N SER A 423 -12.22 -23.69 6.03
CA SER A 423 -13.68 -23.53 6.03
C SER A 423 -14.14 -22.32 5.18
N VAL A 424 -15.46 -22.24 4.91
CA VAL A 424 -16.10 -21.07 4.28
C VAL A 424 -16.02 -19.86 5.22
N GLY A 425 -15.94 -18.64 4.68
CA GLY A 425 -16.09 -17.42 5.50
C GLY A 425 -17.52 -17.27 6.04
N ARG A 426 -17.68 -16.53 7.15
CA ARG A 426 -18.98 -16.29 7.80
C ARG A 426 -19.82 -15.21 7.12
N GLY A 427 -19.20 -14.27 6.42
CA GLY A 427 -19.92 -13.20 5.76
C GLY A 427 -19.06 -11.99 5.40
N ILE A 428 -19.66 -11.11 4.61
CA ILE A 428 -19.18 -9.74 4.36
C ILE A 428 -20.37 -8.82 4.64
N GLU A 429 -20.21 -7.84 5.53
CA GLU A 429 -21.32 -6.96 5.93
C GLU A 429 -20.92 -5.48 6.10
N ASN A 430 -21.85 -4.56 5.86
CA ASN A 430 -21.66 -3.12 6.06
C ASN A 430 -20.47 -2.56 5.28
N VAL A 431 -20.56 -2.60 3.95
CA VAL A 431 -19.53 -2.05 3.06
C VAL A 431 -20.07 -0.77 2.42
N TYR A 432 -19.39 0.34 2.62
CA TYR A 432 -19.75 1.65 2.06
C TYR A 432 -18.66 2.14 1.12
N VAL A 433 -18.94 2.18 -0.18
CA VAL A 433 -18.00 2.60 -1.21
C VAL A 433 -18.47 3.93 -1.77
N LYS A 434 -17.75 5.00 -1.44
CA LYS A 434 -18.01 6.36 -1.90
C LYS A 434 -16.93 6.82 -2.88
N ASP A 435 -17.36 7.49 -3.95
CA ASP A 435 -16.48 8.14 -4.92
C ASP A 435 -15.45 7.17 -5.54
N LEU A 436 -15.90 5.95 -5.87
CA LEU A 436 -15.14 5.00 -6.67
C LEU A 436 -15.32 5.34 -8.15
N SER A 437 -14.22 5.54 -8.88
CA SER A 437 -14.23 5.80 -10.31
C SER A 437 -13.35 4.84 -11.09
N TYR A 438 -13.80 4.45 -12.27
CA TYR A 438 -13.03 3.69 -13.24
C TYR A 438 -13.03 4.39 -14.61
N THR A 439 -11.85 4.55 -15.20
CA THR A 439 -11.69 5.07 -16.58
C THR A 439 -10.73 4.18 -17.36
N GLY A 440 -11.25 3.48 -18.37
CA GLY A 440 -10.45 2.56 -19.18
C GLY A 440 -11.25 1.84 -20.25
N LYS A 441 -10.76 0.66 -20.64
CA LYS A 441 -11.46 -0.26 -21.55
C LYS A 441 -12.77 -0.76 -20.93
N PRO A 442 -13.65 -1.45 -21.68
CA PRO A 442 -14.79 -2.13 -21.08
C PRO A 442 -14.34 -3.09 -19.96
N LEU A 443 -14.99 -2.99 -18.79
CA LEU A 443 -14.70 -3.82 -17.63
C LEU A 443 -15.03 -5.29 -17.91
N ALA A 444 -14.20 -6.19 -17.37
CA ALA A 444 -14.61 -7.58 -17.17
C ALA A 444 -15.72 -7.67 -16.10
N THR A 445 -16.46 -8.77 -16.10
CA THR A 445 -17.53 -8.98 -15.12
C THR A 445 -16.96 -9.04 -13.71
N CYS A 446 -17.34 -8.07 -12.87
CA CYS A 446 -17.09 -8.04 -11.44
C CYS A 446 -17.90 -9.13 -10.72
N MET A 447 -17.45 -9.56 -9.56
CA MET A 447 -18.11 -10.62 -8.79
C MET A 447 -18.51 -10.16 -7.39
N MET A 448 -19.75 -10.45 -6.99
CA MET A 448 -20.23 -10.33 -5.63
C MET A 448 -21.00 -11.60 -5.26
N LEU A 449 -20.40 -12.46 -4.44
CA LEU A 449 -20.87 -13.83 -4.24
C LEU A 449 -20.99 -14.17 -2.76
N GLY A 450 -22.22 -14.32 -2.26
CA GLY A 450 -22.47 -15.08 -1.04
C GLY A 450 -22.33 -16.58 -1.28
N TYR A 451 -22.15 -17.38 -0.24
CA TYR A 451 -21.99 -18.83 -0.38
C TYR A 451 -23.32 -19.59 -0.31
N ASP A 452 -24.13 -19.27 0.71
CA ASP A 452 -25.49 -19.76 0.91
C ASP A 452 -26.28 -18.73 1.75
N ALA A 453 -27.48 -19.10 2.23
CA ALA A 453 -28.33 -18.22 3.04
C ALA A 453 -27.72 -17.82 4.40
N ASP A 454 -26.85 -18.65 4.98
CA ASP A 454 -26.21 -18.41 6.27
C ASP A 454 -24.87 -17.69 6.15
N HIS A 455 -24.32 -17.63 4.93
CA HIS A 455 -23.05 -16.98 4.61
C HIS A 455 -23.22 -15.89 3.51
N PRO A 456 -23.92 -14.77 3.83
CA PRO A 456 -24.25 -13.76 2.84
C PRO A 456 -23.15 -12.72 2.63
N VAL A 457 -23.26 -12.00 1.51
CA VAL A 457 -22.72 -10.63 1.37
C VAL A 457 -23.90 -9.69 1.58
N LYS A 458 -23.85 -8.83 2.60
CA LYS A 458 -25.00 -7.97 2.95
C LYS A 458 -24.62 -6.50 3.16
N ASP A 459 -25.58 -5.63 2.88
CA ASP A 459 -25.51 -4.20 3.17
C ASP A 459 -24.29 -3.53 2.52
N VAL A 460 -24.16 -3.73 1.21
CA VAL A 460 -23.17 -3.04 0.37
C VAL A 460 -23.82 -1.84 -0.30
N THR A 461 -23.28 -0.65 -0.07
CA THR A 461 -23.76 0.59 -0.69
C THR A 461 -22.65 1.23 -1.51
N PHE A 462 -22.94 1.53 -2.77
CA PHE A 462 -22.14 2.38 -3.62
C PHE A 462 -22.76 3.77 -3.66
N GLU A 463 -22.01 4.80 -3.26
CA GLU A 463 -22.34 6.21 -3.44
C GLU A 463 -21.41 6.79 -4.51
N ASN A 464 -22.00 7.38 -5.55
CA ASN A 464 -21.25 8.03 -6.63
C ASN A 464 -20.19 7.12 -7.28
N LEU A 465 -20.58 5.88 -7.59
CA LEU A 465 -19.79 5.00 -8.45
C LEU A 465 -19.81 5.52 -9.89
N VAL A 466 -18.63 5.78 -10.47
CA VAL A 466 -18.49 6.28 -11.85
C VAL A 466 -17.72 5.29 -12.70
N VAL A 467 -18.34 4.78 -13.76
CA VAL A 467 -17.67 3.90 -14.74
C VAL A 467 -17.67 4.58 -16.10
N ASN A 468 -16.49 4.89 -16.62
CA ASN A 468 -16.29 5.52 -17.93
C ASN A 468 -17.19 6.76 -18.13
N GLY A 469 -17.23 7.63 -17.11
CA GLY A 469 -18.00 8.87 -17.10
C GLY A 469 -19.50 8.72 -16.79
N THR A 470 -20.00 7.50 -16.58
CA THR A 470 -21.39 7.25 -16.22
C THR A 470 -21.52 7.06 -14.71
N VAL A 471 -22.36 7.87 -14.06
CA VAL A 471 -22.75 7.66 -12.66
C VAL A 471 -23.73 6.49 -12.58
N ILE A 472 -23.43 5.53 -11.72
CA ILE A 472 -24.20 4.31 -11.53
C ILE A 472 -25.09 4.49 -10.32
N ALA A 473 -26.40 4.45 -10.54
CA ALA A 473 -27.40 4.59 -9.50
C ALA A 473 -28.64 3.75 -9.81
N ASP A 474 -29.36 3.34 -8.78
CA ASP A 474 -30.62 2.61 -8.94
C ASP A 474 -31.68 3.45 -9.66
N SER A 475 -31.65 4.77 -9.46
CA SER A 475 -32.50 5.76 -10.12
C SER A 475 -32.07 6.15 -11.54
N MET A 476 -30.92 5.68 -12.03
CA MET A 476 -30.44 6.03 -13.37
C MET A 476 -31.42 5.55 -14.46
N LYS A 477 -31.51 6.28 -15.58
CA LYS A 477 -32.35 5.87 -16.71
C LYS A 477 -31.83 4.57 -17.32
N LYS A 478 -32.62 3.50 -17.20
CA LYS A 478 -32.38 2.18 -17.80
C LYS A 478 -33.70 1.48 -18.15
N PRO A 479 -33.71 0.50 -19.08
CA PRO A 479 -34.89 -0.34 -19.30
C PRO A 479 -35.34 -1.03 -18.01
N THR A 480 -36.65 -1.21 -17.82
CA THR A 480 -37.21 -1.72 -16.55
C THR A 480 -36.85 -3.18 -16.25
N TRP A 481 -36.37 -3.93 -17.25
CA TRP A 481 -35.93 -5.32 -17.10
C TRP A 481 -34.41 -5.46 -16.95
N TYR A 482 -33.64 -4.36 -16.95
CA TYR A 482 -32.21 -4.36 -16.66
C TYR A 482 -31.98 -4.06 -15.18
N LEU A 483 -31.00 -4.73 -14.59
CA LEU A 483 -30.50 -4.44 -13.25
C LEU A 483 -29.50 -3.29 -13.29
N THR A 484 -29.31 -2.58 -12.17
CA THR A 484 -28.25 -1.57 -12.05
C THR A 484 -26.86 -2.19 -12.28
N THR A 485 -26.68 -3.43 -11.84
CA THR A 485 -25.44 -4.19 -11.99
C THR A 485 -25.08 -4.52 -13.44
N ASP A 486 -26.01 -4.41 -14.39
CA ASP A 486 -25.71 -4.58 -15.83
C ASP A 486 -24.88 -3.42 -16.39
N PHE A 487 -24.92 -2.25 -15.74
CA PHE A 487 -24.18 -1.04 -16.14
C PHE A 487 -22.79 -0.95 -15.50
N VAL A 488 -22.48 -1.85 -14.57
CA VAL A 488 -21.16 -2.05 -13.98
C VAL A 488 -20.95 -3.55 -13.99
N PRO A 489 -20.72 -4.18 -15.16
CA PRO A 489 -21.00 -5.61 -15.39
C PRO A 489 -20.62 -6.45 -14.17
N LEU A 490 -21.60 -6.72 -13.29
CA LEU A 490 -21.38 -7.23 -11.93
C LEU A 490 -22.37 -8.35 -11.74
N HIS A 491 -21.84 -9.55 -11.49
CA HIS A 491 -22.67 -10.66 -11.10
C HIS A 491 -22.82 -10.66 -9.58
N ALA A 492 -24.05 -10.38 -9.11
CA ALA A 492 -24.47 -10.58 -7.74
C ALA A 492 -25.41 -11.80 -7.67
N ASN A 493 -25.09 -12.79 -6.83
CA ASN A 493 -25.93 -13.98 -6.67
C ASN A 493 -27.07 -13.77 -5.65
N GLU A 494 -27.92 -14.78 -5.47
CA GLU A 494 -29.10 -14.75 -4.60
C GLU A 494 -28.80 -14.58 -3.10
N HIS A 495 -27.52 -14.68 -2.71
CA HIS A 495 -27.03 -14.51 -1.35
C HIS A 495 -26.39 -13.13 -1.12
N VAL A 496 -26.53 -12.22 -2.09
CA VAL A 496 -26.21 -10.80 -1.96
C VAL A 496 -27.46 -10.04 -1.55
N LEU A 497 -27.44 -9.42 -0.37
CA LEU A 497 -28.60 -8.78 0.24
C LEU A 497 -28.35 -7.28 0.48
N GLY A 498 -29.36 -6.44 0.27
CA GLY A 498 -29.25 -5.01 0.59
C GLY A 498 -28.26 -4.22 -0.26
N LEU A 499 -27.92 -4.69 -1.47
CA LEU A 499 -27.08 -3.97 -2.42
C LEU A 499 -27.78 -2.70 -2.93
N LYS A 500 -27.11 -1.55 -2.84
CA LYS A 500 -27.65 -0.24 -3.24
C LYS A 500 -26.65 0.54 -4.08
N PHE A 501 -27.16 1.29 -5.06
CA PHE A 501 -26.38 2.25 -5.84
C PHE A 501 -27.06 3.62 -5.77
N LEU A 502 -26.37 4.59 -5.19
CA LEU A 502 -26.91 5.92 -4.90
C LEU A 502 -26.08 6.99 -5.61
N THR A 503 -26.76 8.02 -6.10
CA THR A 503 -26.12 9.32 -6.33
C THR A 503 -25.78 9.98 -4.99
N THR A 504 -24.85 10.95 -4.99
CA THR A 504 -24.52 11.74 -3.79
C THR A 504 -25.75 12.43 -3.20
N ALA A 505 -26.65 12.97 -4.04
CA ALA A 505 -27.85 13.64 -3.57
C ALA A 505 -28.81 12.69 -2.85
N GLU A 506 -28.97 11.45 -3.34
CA GLU A 506 -29.81 10.43 -2.70
C GLU A 506 -29.21 9.95 -1.38
N ALA A 507 -27.90 9.74 -1.32
CA ALA A 507 -27.21 9.38 -0.08
C ALA A 507 -27.37 10.47 0.98
N GLN A 508 -27.23 11.74 0.60
CA GLN A 508 -27.45 12.88 1.50
C GLN A 508 -28.89 12.96 2.01
N ALA A 509 -29.88 12.72 1.13
CA ALA A 509 -31.29 12.70 1.52
C ALA A 509 -31.60 11.56 2.51
N ALA A 510 -31.05 10.36 2.26
CA ALA A 510 -31.21 9.20 3.14
C ALA A 510 -30.53 9.37 4.51
N ALA A 511 -29.43 10.12 4.58
CA ALA A 511 -28.75 10.42 5.83
C ALA A 511 -29.47 11.50 6.67
N ALA A 512 -30.35 12.29 6.05
CA ALA A 512 -31.11 13.36 6.71
C ALA A 512 -32.49 12.90 7.22
N SER A 513 -32.96 11.71 6.81
CA SER A 513 -34.19 11.06 7.27
C SER A 513 -33.91 10.08 8.40
#